data_AF-A0A1T1DIV5-F1
#
_entry.id   AF-A0A1T1DIV5-F1
#
_cell.length_a   1.000
_cell.length_b   1.000
_cell.length_c   1.000
_cell.angle_alpha   90.00
_cell.angle_beta   90.00
_cell.angle_gamma   90.00
#
_symmetry.space_group_name_H-M   'P 1'
#
loop_
_entity.id
_entity.type
_entity.pdbx_description
1 polymer ?
#
loop_
_entity_poly.entity_id
_entity_poly.type
_entity_poly.pdbx_seq_one_letter_code
_entity_poly.pdbx_strand_id
1 'polypeptide(L)'
;MRTFSFVQNSLRSAAFNLAIEEAIGLHLVSSGYGAGLRIWKNSFSIVLGLSEKAEDTILPEILQHFQESELGRKILSKDLESEKNQNLVQNQNDNVFQKPTKNFHSNLKQEIFENDQKTKIESFKSDSKIEDQNRFTKEFPAIVRRASGGGTVVHHPQENLNFTFFISLDVKPELYKVKESYDYFLSLVLETLKRQTLDASFRGKSDLAVLENGLEKKISGNAQFRKKGAVVHHGTLILKPSLIERVSKLLKHPPEEPEYRKNRKHTDFVTSLPEDFSTVKFGQDLSHVFAESLGLSKMGSESDLRFQKVVFQEAKLLFENKYSRMDFIFRD
;
A
#
# COMPACT_ATOMS: atom_id res chain seq x y z
N MET A 1 20.69 -6.33 21.74
CA MET A 1 19.48 -5.65 21.23
C MET A 1 18.64 -6.65 20.44
N ARG A 2 17.32 -6.72 20.65
CA ARG A 2 16.44 -7.57 19.82
C ARG A 2 16.17 -6.88 18.48
N THR A 3 16.27 -7.63 17.39
CA THR A 3 15.98 -7.14 16.04
C THR A 3 15.14 -8.15 15.25
N PHE A 4 14.52 -7.69 14.15
CA PHE A 4 13.86 -8.57 13.19
C PHE A 4 14.12 -8.14 11.75
N SER A 5 14.06 -9.06 10.81
CA SER A 5 14.05 -8.80 9.37
C SER A 5 13.12 -9.79 8.69
N PHE A 6 12.21 -9.32 7.84
CA PHE A 6 11.33 -10.21 7.09
C PHE A 6 10.95 -9.66 5.70
N VAL A 7 10.72 -10.60 4.79
CA VAL A 7 10.13 -10.35 3.48
C VAL A 7 8.65 -10.74 3.54
N GLN A 8 7.77 -9.80 3.23
CA GLN A 8 6.34 -10.07 3.16
C GLN A 8 5.95 -10.55 1.77
N ASN A 9 5.59 -11.84 1.68
CA ASN A 9 5.10 -12.46 0.44
C ASN A 9 3.56 -12.55 0.36
N SER A 10 2.86 -12.32 1.47
CA SER A 10 1.40 -12.38 1.51
C SER A 10 0.76 -11.22 0.76
N LEU A 11 -0.21 -11.54 -0.10
CA LEU A 11 -1.10 -10.55 -0.73
C LEU A 11 -1.97 -9.89 0.34
N ARG A 12 -1.90 -8.55 0.42
CA ARG A 12 -2.65 -7.71 1.36
C ARG A 12 -3.06 -6.43 0.65
N SER A 13 -4.18 -5.85 1.08
CA SER A 13 -4.60 -4.54 0.59
C SER A 13 -3.59 -3.45 0.97
N ALA A 14 -3.54 -2.39 0.17
CA ALA A 14 -2.68 -1.25 0.42
C ALA A 14 -2.90 -0.61 1.79
N ALA A 15 -4.16 -0.42 2.18
CA ALA A 15 -4.53 0.13 3.48
C ALA A 15 -4.05 -0.77 4.64
N PHE A 16 -4.21 -2.10 4.54
CA PHE A 16 -3.77 -3.01 5.60
C PHE A 16 -2.25 -3.09 5.70
N ASN A 17 -1.53 -3.00 4.59
CA ASN A 17 -0.07 -2.95 4.60
C ASN A 17 0.49 -1.71 5.32
N LEU A 18 -0.14 -0.55 5.13
CA LEU A 18 0.19 0.69 5.83
C LEU A 18 -0.18 0.60 7.32
N ALA A 19 -1.31 -0.03 7.65
CA ALA A 19 -1.71 -0.29 9.03
C ALA A 19 -0.70 -1.18 9.78
N ILE A 20 -0.18 -2.23 9.13
CA ILE A 20 0.91 -3.06 9.68
C ILE A 20 2.17 -2.22 9.94
N GLU A 21 2.52 -1.31 9.04
CA GLU A 21 3.71 -0.47 9.22
C GLU A 21 3.58 0.45 10.44
N GLU A 22 2.46 1.16 10.59
CA GLU A 22 2.23 1.99 11.78
C GLU A 22 2.12 1.14 13.06
N ALA A 23 1.47 -0.03 13.00
CA ALA A 23 1.38 -0.96 14.13
C ALA A 23 2.74 -1.45 14.63
N ILE A 24 3.66 -1.80 13.72
CA ILE A 24 5.03 -2.14 14.08
C ILE A 24 5.70 -0.96 14.76
N GLY A 25 5.59 0.25 14.20
CA GLY A 25 6.15 1.47 14.79
C GLY A 25 5.61 1.77 16.19
N LEU A 26 4.31 1.57 16.41
CA LEU A 26 3.65 1.76 17.71
C LEU A 26 4.16 0.81 18.79
N HIS A 27 4.44 -0.45 18.43
CA HIS A 27 4.75 -1.52 19.37
C HIS A 27 6.22 -1.92 19.41
N LEU A 28 7.09 -1.31 18.60
CA LEU A 28 8.51 -1.64 18.49
C LEU A 28 9.21 -1.58 19.85
N VAL A 29 9.17 -0.40 20.48
CA VAL A 29 9.89 -0.12 21.73
C VAL A 29 9.27 -0.86 22.90
N SER A 30 7.94 -0.82 23.04
CA SER A 30 7.22 -1.49 24.13
C SER A 30 7.38 -3.02 24.11
N SER A 31 7.68 -3.60 22.94
CA SER A 31 7.96 -5.04 22.79
C SER A 31 9.45 -5.38 22.94
N GLY A 32 10.29 -4.40 23.28
CA GLY A 32 11.72 -4.56 23.52
C GLY A 32 12.57 -4.72 22.26
N TYR A 33 12.05 -4.32 21.09
CA TYR A 33 12.81 -4.31 19.84
C TYR A 33 13.56 -2.99 19.67
N GLY A 34 14.83 -3.10 19.30
CA GLY A 34 15.65 -1.94 19.01
C GLY A 34 15.70 -1.58 17.52
N ALA A 35 15.54 -2.56 16.63
CA ALA A 35 15.51 -2.32 15.19
C ALA A 35 14.72 -3.40 14.42
N GLY A 36 14.27 -3.06 13.22
CA GLY A 36 13.52 -3.94 12.34
C GLY A 36 13.67 -3.58 10.88
N LEU A 37 13.64 -4.59 10.00
CA LEU A 37 13.58 -4.40 8.55
C LEU A 37 12.39 -5.17 7.96
N ARG A 38 11.64 -4.50 7.10
CA ARG A 38 10.56 -5.12 6.32
C ARG A 38 10.78 -4.85 4.84
N ILE A 39 10.86 -5.90 4.03
CA ILE A 39 10.79 -5.82 2.57
C ILE A 39 9.41 -6.28 2.14
N TRP A 40 8.70 -5.51 1.32
CA TRP A 40 7.32 -5.79 1.01
C TRP A 40 6.87 -5.22 -0.32
N LYS A 41 5.71 -5.68 -0.78
CA LYS A 41 5.04 -5.22 -2.00
C LYS A 41 3.62 -4.83 -1.67
N ASN A 42 3.07 -3.92 -2.45
CA ASN A 42 1.69 -3.46 -2.31
C ASN A 42 0.82 -3.96 -3.44
N SER A 43 -0.49 -4.08 -3.20
CA SER A 43 -1.47 -4.14 -4.29
C SER A 43 -1.42 -2.85 -5.11
N PHE A 44 -1.98 -2.85 -6.33
CA PHE A 44 -2.01 -1.66 -7.18
C PHE A 44 -2.74 -0.51 -6.47
N SER A 45 -2.02 0.59 -6.22
CA SER A 45 -2.54 1.69 -5.42
C SER A 45 -1.84 3.02 -5.67
N ILE A 46 -2.58 4.11 -5.56
CA ILE A 46 -2.05 5.46 -5.35
C ILE A 46 -1.94 5.70 -3.84
N VAL A 47 -0.73 6.06 -3.38
CA VAL A 47 -0.43 6.30 -1.97
C VAL A 47 -0.14 7.78 -1.76
N LEU A 48 -1.13 8.49 -1.21
CA LEU A 48 -1.04 9.89 -0.81
C LEU A 48 -0.12 10.04 0.41
N GLY A 49 0.68 11.10 0.43
CA GLY A 49 1.38 11.52 1.65
C GLY A 49 0.42 12.13 2.67
N LEU A 50 0.83 12.23 3.94
CA LEU A 50 -0.07 12.67 5.02
C LEU A 50 -0.71 14.06 4.78
N SER A 51 0.02 14.97 4.14
CA SER A 51 -0.45 16.35 3.88
C SER A 51 -0.89 16.60 2.44
N GLU A 52 -0.81 15.60 1.55
CA GLU A 52 -1.16 15.76 0.15
C GLU A 52 -2.67 15.90 -0.04
N LYS A 53 -3.08 16.81 -0.91
CA LYS A 53 -4.45 16.87 -1.38
C LYS A 53 -4.60 15.95 -2.59
N ALA A 54 -5.67 15.16 -2.59
CA ALA A 54 -5.86 14.16 -3.63
C ALA A 54 -6.11 14.85 -4.97
N GLU A 55 -6.92 15.90 -4.96
CA GLU A 55 -7.25 16.77 -6.08
C GLU A 55 -6.04 17.51 -6.67
N ASP A 56 -4.97 17.75 -5.91
CA ASP A 56 -3.77 18.45 -6.42
C ASP A 56 -2.81 17.48 -7.13
N THR A 57 -2.86 16.19 -6.80
CA THR A 57 -1.86 15.21 -7.27
C THR A 57 -2.41 14.10 -8.14
N ILE A 58 -3.69 13.78 -8.03
CA ILE A 58 -4.35 12.70 -8.77
C ILE A 58 -5.19 13.32 -9.90
N LEU A 59 -5.20 12.66 -11.07
CA LEU A 59 -6.02 13.10 -12.19
C LEU A 59 -7.52 13.04 -11.86
N PRO A 60 -8.34 14.04 -12.27
CA PRO A 60 -9.76 14.13 -11.86
C PRO A 60 -10.59 12.89 -12.22
N GLU A 61 -10.39 12.33 -13.42
CA GLU A 61 -11.05 11.12 -13.88
C GLU A 61 -10.76 9.90 -12.98
N ILE A 62 -9.58 9.89 -12.35
CA ILE A 62 -9.19 8.81 -11.45
C ILE A 62 -9.91 8.95 -10.10
N LEU A 63 -10.03 10.18 -9.59
CA LEU A 63 -10.78 10.47 -8.36
C LEU A 63 -12.26 10.17 -8.52
N GLN A 64 -12.84 10.57 -9.66
CA GLN A 64 -14.25 10.31 -9.97
C GLN A 64 -14.55 8.82 -9.97
N HIS A 65 -13.75 8.02 -10.70
CA HIS A 65 -13.94 6.57 -10.73
C HIS A 65 -13.79 5.93 -9.34
N PHE A 66 -12.83 6.39 -8.54
CA PHE A 66 -12.67 5.89 -7.17
C PHE A 66 -13.93 6.15 -6.33
N GLN A 67 -14.47 7.38 -6.36
CA GLN A 67 -15.68 7.74 -5.63
C GLN A 67 -16.91 6.95 -6.09
N GLU A 68 -17.10 6.78 -7.39
CA GLU A 68 -18.18 5.98 -7.96
C GLU A 68 -18.08 4.51 -7.53
N SER A 69 -16.87 3.95 -7.53
CA SER A 69 -16.64 2.56 -7.11
C SER A 69 -16.92 2.32 -5.62
N GLU A 70 -16.54 3.27 -4.75
CA GLU A 70 -16.80 3.18 -3.31
C GLU A 70 -18.28 3.43 -2.98
N LEU A 71 -18.94 4.33 -3.71
CA LEU A 71 -20.39 4.52 -3.60
C LEU A 71 -21.14 3.24 -4.01
N GLY A 72 -20.74 2.62 -5.12
CA GLY A 72 -21.29 1.35 -5.57
C GLY A 72 -21.13 0.24 -4.52
N ARG A 73 -19.95 0.12 -3.88
CA ARG A 73 -19.75 -0.83 -2.77
C ARG A 73 -20.63 -0.55 -1.56
N LYS A 74 -20.82 0.72 -1.19
CA LYS A 74 -21.70 1.12 -0.07
C LYS A 74 -23.16 0.80 -0.35
N ILE A 75 -23.63 0.98 -1.58
CA ILE A 75 -24.99 0.62 -1.99
C ILE A 75 -25.16 -0.90 -1.90
N LEU A 76 -24.25 -1.66 -2.51
CA LEU A 76 -24.27 -3.14 -2.46
C LEU A 76 -24.24 -3.69 -1.02
N SER A 77 -23.43 -3.09 -0.14
CA SER A 77 -23.36 -3.51 1.27
C SER A 77 -24.66 -3.23 2.03
N LYS A 78 -25.34 -2.11 1.72
CA LYS A 78 -26.65 -1.78 2.32
C LYS A 78 -27.74 -2.72 1.82
N ASP A 79 -27.70 -3.08 0.54
CA ASP A 79 -28.66 -4.02 -0.04
C ASP A 79 -28.49 -5.43 0.57
N LEU A 80 -27.24 -5.89 0.73
CA LEU A 80 -26.92 -7.16 1.41
C LEU A 80 -27.30 -7.16 2.91
N GLU A 81 -27.16 -6.03 3.60
CA GLU A 81 -27.66 -5.86 4.98
C GLU A 81 -29.19 -5.84 5.03
N SER A 82 -29.86 -5.26 4.02
CA SER A 82 -31.32 -5.23 3.91
C SER A 82 -31.90 -6.62 3.63
N GLU A 83 -31.26 -7.43 2.77
CA GLU A 83 -31.63 -8.82 2.51
C GLU A 83 -31.39 -9.71 3.74
N LYS A 84 -30.30 -9.49 4.48
CA LYS A 84 -30.06 -10.19 5.77
C LYS A 84 -31.12 -9.83 6.81
N ASN A 85 -31.53 -8.57 6.88
CA ASN A 85 -32.57 -8.11 7.81
C ASN A 85 -33.97 -8.60 7.40
N GLN A 86 -34.28 -8.70 6.10
CA GLN A 86 -35.53 -9.31 5.63
C GLN A 86 -35.60 -10.81 5.96
N ASN A 87 -34.50 -11.55 5.83
CA ASN A 87 -34.41 -12.96 6.22
C ASN A 87 -34.45 -13.21 7.74
N LEU A 88 -34.14 -12.18 8.55
CA LEU A 88 -34.30 -12.22 10.01
C LEU A 88 -35.75 -11.91 10.45
N VAL A 89 -36.49 -11.08 9.70
CA VAL A 89 -37.90 -10.78 9.96
C VAL A 89 -38.82 -11.92 9.50
N GLN A 90 -38.45 -12.69 8.48
CA GLN A 90 -39.22 -13.87 8.05
C GLN A 90 -39.06 -15.12 8.94
N ASN A 91 -38.14 -15.13 9.91
CA ASN A 91 -37.92 -16.25 10.82
C ASN A 91 -38.49 -16.06 12.24
N GLN A 92 -39.33 -15.04 12.46
CA GLN A 92 -39.99 -14.81 13.77
C GLN A 92 -41.49 -15.12 13.81
N ASN A 93 -42.11 -15.51 12.70
CA ASN A 93 -43.49 -15.98 12.67
C ASN A 93 -43.52 -17.44 12.25
N ASP A 94 -43.30 -18.35 13.20
CA ASP A 94 -43.97 -19.65 13.31
C ASP A 94 -43.31 -20.46 14.44
N ASN A 95 -43.90 -20.40 15.64
CA ASN A 95 -43.62 -21.36 16.70
C ASN A 95 -44.90 -21.60 17.52
N VAL A 96 -45.75 -22.49 17.01
CA VAL A 96 -46.75 -23.21 17.81
C VAL A 96 -46.58 -24.72 17.54
N PHE A 97 -46.06 -25.42 18.54
CA PHE A 97 -46.29 -26.83 18.91
C PHE A 97 -46.41 -27.92 17.82
N GLN A 98 -45.40 -28.80 17.69
CA GLN A 98 -45.41 -30.24 18.08
C GLN A 98 -44.24 -31.04 17.43
N LYS A 99 -43.64 -31.93 18.23
CA LYS A 99 -42.71 -33.02 17.84
C LYS A 99 -43.51 -34.26 17.34
N PRO A 100 -42.88 -35.37 16.89
CA PRO A 100 -41.81 -35.57 15.89
C PRO A 100 -42.13 -36.75 14.93
N THR A 101 -41.54 -36.87 13.73
CA THR A 101 -41.11 -38.19 13.17
C THR A 101 -40.31 -38.12 11.86
N LYS A 102 -39.24 -38.92 11.87
CA LYS A 102 -38.39 -39.58 10.85
C LYS A 102 -38.76 -39.55 9.35
N ASN A 103 -37.68 -39.33 8.56
CA ASN A 103 -37.22 -39.98 7.32
C ASN A 103 -38.23 -40.36 6.22
N PHE A 104 -38.02 -39.86 4.99
CA PHE A 104 -37.38 -40.58 3.85
C PHE A 104 -37.53 -39.77 2.53
N HIS A 105 -36.43 -39.70 1.79
CA HIS A 105 -36.28 -39.75 0.32
C HIS A 105 -37.25 -39.05 -0.66
N SER A 106 -36.58 -38.39 -1.63
CA SER A 106 -36.69 -38.58 -3.10
C SER A 106 -37.29 -37.48 -3.98
N ASN A 107 -36.46 -37.10 -4.96
CA ASN A 107 -36.74 -36.93 -6.38
C ASN A 107 -37.71 -35.85 -6.89
N LEU A 108 -37.09 -34.89 -7.60
CA LEU A 108 -37.27 -34.61 -9.03
C LEU A 108 -38.69 -34.36 -9.58
N LYS A 109 -38.89 -33.10 -9.98
CA LYS A 109 -39.39 -32.62 -11.30
C LYS A 109 -40.55 -31.62 -11.22
N GLN A 110 -40.23 -30.41 -11.69
CA GLN A 110 -40.82 -29.77 -12.87
C GLN A 110 -42.32 -29.48 -12.81
N GLU A 111 -42.67 -28.20 -12.66
CA GLU A 111 -43.89 -27.65 -13.23
C GLU A 111 -43.66 -26.20 -13.70
N ILE A 112 -44.04 -25.98 -14.95
CA ILE A 112 -44.05 -24.72 -15.68
C ILE A 112 -45.37 -24.03 -15.34
N PHE A 113 -45.34 -22.75 -15.00
CA PHE A 113 -46.45 -21.84 -15.32
C PHE A 113 -45.90 -20.46 -15.69
N GLU A 114 -46.18 -20.06 -16.91
CA GLU A 114 -46.03 -18.72 -17.44
C GLU A 114 -46.92 -17.74 -16.66
N ASN A 115 -46.40 -16.57 -16.33
CA ASN A 115 -47.20 -15.35 -16.53
C ASN A 115 -46.30 -14.14 -16.73
N ASP A 116 -46.61 -13.46 -17.82
CA ASP A 116 -45.87 -12.40 -18.48
C ASP A 116 -46.44 -11.05 -18.00
N GLN A 117 -45.64 -10.22 -17.33
CA GLN A 117 -45.84 -8.76 -17.29
C GLN A 117 -44.50 -8.04 -17.30
N LYS A 118 -44.11 -7.65 -18.53
CA LYS A 118 -43.14 -6.60 -18.81
C LYS A 118 -43.49 -5.30 -18.07
N THR A 119 -42.52 -4.74 -17.36
CA THR A 119 -42.33 -3.28 -17.35
C THR A 119 -40.84 -2.95 -17.34
N LYS A 120 -40.45 -2.25 -18.40
CA LYS A 120 -39.14 -1.71 -18.74
C LYS A 120 -38.37 -1.14 -17.55
N ILE A 121 -37.12 -1.54 -17.39
CA ILE A 121 -36.05 -0.61 -17.01
C ILE A 121 -35.10 -0.56 -18.20
N GLU A 122 -35.18 0.57 -18.90
CA GLU A 122 -34.42 0.86 -20.10
C GLU A 122 -32.92 0.88 -19.79
N SER A 123 -32.19 0.19 -20.65
CA SER A 123 -30.75 0.31 -20.79
C SER A 123 -30.38 1.77 -21.02
N PHE A 124 -29.77 2.42 -20.04
CA PHE A 124 -28.97 3.61 -20.29
C PHE A 124 -27.69 3.17 -21.02
N LYS A 125 -27.79 3.10 -22.35
CA LYS A 125 -26.64 3.28 -23.22
C LYS A 125 -26.30 4.77 -23.20
N SER A 126 -25.24 5.14 -22.48
CA SER A 126 -24.50 6.35 -22.81
C SER A 126 -23.35 5.95 -23.71
N ASP A 127 -23.51 6.21 -25.01
CA ASP A 127 -22.42 6.23 -25.97
C ASP A 127 -21.43 7.33 -25.58
N SER A 128 -20.30 6.94 -24.99
CA SER A 128 -19.06 7.70 -25.13
C SER A 128 -18.00 6.73 -25.65
N LYS A 129 -17.60 6.95 -26.90
CA LYS A 129 -16.43 6.35 -27.53
C LYS A 129 -15.21 6.51 -26.62
N ILE A 130 -14.86 5.45 -25.89
CA ILE A 130 -13.51 5.19 -25.40
C ILE A 130 -13.11 3.84 -25.97
N GLU A 131 -13.00 3.78 -27.30
CA GLU A 131 -12.16 2.75 -27.91
C GLU A 131 -10.75 3.32 -28.02
N ASP A 132 -9.82 2.56 -27.45
CA ASP A 132 -8.37 2.57 -27.66
C ASP A 132 -7.50 3.53 -26.80
N GLN A 133 -6.78 2.94 -25.83
CA GLN A 133 -5.37 3.24 -25.41
C GLN A 133 -4.92 2.70 -24.03
N ASN A 134 -5.69 1.81 -23.36
CA ASN A 134 -5.21 1.14 -22.15
C ASN A 134 -4.92 -0.34 -22.37
N ARG A 135 -3.71 -0.62 -22.87
CA ARG A 135 -3.10 -1.96 -22.83
C ARG A 135 -2.61 -2.39 -21.44
N PHE A 136 -2.98 -1.67 -20.38
CA PHE A 136 -2.84 -2.12 -19.00
C PHE A 136 -4.23 -2.51 -18.48
N THR A 137 -4.27 -3.64 -17.79
CA THR A 137 -5.44 -4.42 -17.35
C THR A 137 -6.65 -3.60 -16.85
N LYS A 138 -7.84 -4.22 -16.87
CA LYS A 138 -9.13 -3.80 -16.25
C LYS A 138 -9.06 -3.40 -14.75
N GLU A 139 -7.88 -3.22 -14.18
CA GLU A 139 -7.64 -3.05 -12.76
C GLU A 139 -7.40 -1.58 -12.44
N PHE A 140 -8.25 -1.02 -11.57
CA PHE A 140 -8.17 0.37 -11.14
C PHE A 140 -7.43 0.47 -9.79
N PRO A 141 -6.54 1.46 -9.57
CA PRO A 141 -5.77 1.52 -8.33
C PRO A 141 -6.65 1.89 -7.13
N ALA A 142 -6.38 1.29 -5.98
CA ALA A 142 -6.91 1.80 -4.72
C ALA A 142 -6.27 3.18 -4.39
N ILE A 143 -7.01 4.07 -3.74
CA ILE A 143 -6.45 5.31 -3.19
C ILE A 143 -6.32 5.15 -1.68
N VAL A 144 -5.10 5.32 -1.15
CA VAL A 144 -4.81 5.22 0.27
C VAL A 144 -3.90 6.36 0.72
N ARG A 145 -3.90 6.66 2.02
CA ARG A 145 -3.02 7.66 2.63
C ARG A 145 -2.08 7.02 3.64
N ARG A 146 -0.80 7.38 3.61
CA ARG A 146 0.20 6.91 4.58
C ARG A 146 0.35 7.86 5.77
N ALA A 147 0.96 7.38 6.85
CA ALA A 147 1.19 8.17 8.06
C ALA A 147 2.39 9.12 7.97
N SER A 148 3.27 8.97 6.97
CA SER A 148 4.39 9.86 6.69
C SER A 148 4.02 10.98 5.73
N GLY A 149 4.76 12.10 5.78
CA GLY A 149 4.65 13.19 4.81
C GLY A 149 5.27 12.84 3.45
N GLY A 150 5.55 13.86 2.63
CA GLY A 150 6.08 13.72 1.26
C GLY A 150 4.98 13.56 0.21
N GLY A 151 5.38 13.45 -1.07
CA GLY A 151 4.44 13.45 -2.19
C GLY A 151 3.66 12.16 -2.45
N THR A 152 2.78 12.18 -3.44
CA THR A 152 2.00 11.03 -3.89
C THR A 152 2.84 10.07 -4.75
N VAL A 153 2.67 8.76 -4.54
CA VAL A 153 3.37 7.71 -5.31
C VAL A 153 2.41 6.64 -5.82
N VAL A 154 2.78 5.93 -6.89
CA VAL A 154 2.05 4.76 -7.39
C VAL A 154 2.81 3.50 -7.01
N HIS A 155 2.11 2.53 -6.43
CA HIS A 155 2.61 1.20 -6.13
C HIS A 155 1.93 0.16 -7.02
N HIS A 156 2.66 -0.87 -7.42
CA HIS A 156 2.15 -2.02 -8.16
C HIS A 156 2.96 -3.29 -7.80
N PRO A 157 2.32 -4.45 -7.57
CA PRO A 157 2.97 -5.60 -6.92
C PRO A 157 4.16 -6.19 -7.69
N GLN A 158 4.20 -6.05 -9.02
CA GLN A 158 5.29 -6.55 -9.88
C GLN A 158 6.23 -5.45 -10.39
N GLU A 159 5.94 -4.18 -10.16
CA GLU A 159 6.67 -3.06 -10.76
C GLU A 159 7.35 -2.18 -9.73
N ASN A 160 7.02 -2.33 -8.45
CA ASN A 160 7.68 -1.64 -7.35
C ASN A 160 8.05 -2.60 -6.21
N LEU A 161 9.14 -2.27 -5.50
CA LEU A 161 9.49 -2.85 -4.21
C LEU A 161 9.38 -1.78 -3.12
N ASN A 162 8.94 -2.14 -1.94
CA ASN A 162 8.97 -1.28 -0.75
C ASN A 162 9.94 -1.87 0.27
N PHE A 163 10.61 -0.99 1.00
CA PHE A 163 11.37 -1.34 2.19
C PHE A 163 11.03 -0.38 3.33
N THR A 164 11.09 -0.88 4.56
CA THR A 164 10.85 -0.08 5.76
C THR A 164 11.86 -0.46 6.84
N PHE A 165 12.59 0.53 7.34
CA PHE A 165 13.39 0.45 8.55
C PHE A 165 12.57 0.91 9.75
N PHE A 166 12.76 0.22 10.86
CA PHE A 166 12.24 0.55 12.17
C PHE A 166 13.41 0.68 13.12
N ILE A 167 13.54 1.78 13.86
CA ILE A 167 14.60 1.95 14.87
C ILE A 167 14.00 2.57 16.13
N SER A 168 14.32 2.00 17.28
CA SER A 168 14.08 2.64 18.57
C SER A 168 15.05 3.80 18.77
N LEU A 169 14.51 4.96 19.16
CA LEU A 169 15.30 6.12 19.55
C LEU A 169 16.08 5.91 20.85
N ASP A 170 15.77 4.87 21.64
CA ASP A 170 16.60 4.46 22.77
C ASP A 170 17.93 3.85 22.30
N VAL A 171 17.97 3.33 21.06
CA VAL A 171 19.16 2.70 20.46
C VAL A 171 19.99 3.73 19.70
N LYS A 172 19.34 4.57 18.89
CA LYS A 172 19.99 5.61 18.09
C LYS A 172 19.28 6.96 18.27
N PRO A 173 19.47 7.64 19.42
CA PRO A 173 18.78 8.89 19.73
C PRO A 173 19.11 10.02 18.73
N GLU A 174 20.28 9.95 18.09
CA GLU A 174 20.69 10.88 17.04
C GLU A 174 19.74 10.92 15.83
N LEU A 175 19.01 9.82 15.57
CA LEU A 175 18.03 9.73 14.46
C LEU A 175 16.69 10.43 14.78
N TYR A 176 16.54 11.00 15.98
CA TYR A 176 15.39 11.84 16.28
C TYR A 176 15.30 13.00 15.28
N LYS A 177 16.45 13.61 14.97
CA LYS A 177 16.55 14.70 14.00
C LYS A 177 16.34 14.16 12.58
N VAL A 178 15.49 14.85 11.83
CA VAL A 178 14.99 14.39 10.52
C VAL A 178 16.11 14.23 9.50
N LYS A 179 17.07 15.17 9.46
CA LYS A 179 18.16 15.17 8.49
C LYS A 179 19.11 13.99 8.74
N GLU A 180 19.60 13.84 9.96
CA GLU A 180 20.49 12.77 10.39
C GLU A 180 19.85 11.39 10.13
N SER A 181 18.54 11.28 10.34
CA SER A 181 17.77 10.09 10.00
C SER A 181 17.75 9.79 8.49
N TYR A 182 17.52 10.80 7.64
CA TYR A 182 17.57 10.61 6.19
C TYR A 182 18.98 10.23 5.73
N ASP A 183 20.00 10.96 6.18
CA ASP A 183 21.40 10.70 5.84
C ASP A 183 21.78 9.25 6.18
N TYR A 184 21.40 8.78 7.37
CA TYR A 184 21.62 7.42 7.80
C TYR A 184 20.88 6.40 6.91
N PHE A 185 19.55 6.45 6.81
CA PHE A 185 18.81 5.40 6.08
C PHE A 185 19.10 5.37 4.58
N LEU A 186 19.26 6.55 3.96
CA LEU A 186 19.57 6.61 2.53
C LEU A 186 20.99 6.10 2.26
N SER A 187 21.96 6.33 3.16
CA SER A 187 23.30 5.74 3.01
C SER A 187 23.28 4.21 2.99
N LEU A 188 22.43 3.57 3.81
CA LEU A 188 22.30 2.10 3.83
C LEU A 188 21.75 1.57 2.49
N VAL A 189 20.77 2.28 1.92
CA VAL A 189 20.19 1.91 0.62
C VAL A 189 21.21 2.11 -0.50
N LEU A 190 21.93 3.24 -0.51
CA LEU A 190 22.98 3.52 -1.50
C LEU A 190 24.08 2.45 -1.48
N GLU A 191 24.58 2.09 -0.29
CA GLU A 191 25.58 1.04 -0.14
C GLU A 191 25.04 -0.31 -0.65
N THR A 192 23.77 -0.61 -0.39
CA THR A 192 23.13 -1.85 -0.89
C THR A 192 22.99 -1.85 -2.42
N LEU A 193 22.60 -0.73 -3.02
CA LEU A 193 22.48 -0.59 -4.48
C LEU A 193 23.84 -0.75 -5.16
N LYS A 194 24.90 -0.20 -4.56
CA LYS A 194 26.28 -0.33 -5.04
C LYS A 194 26.76 -1.79 -5.10
N ARG A 195 26.32 -2.64 -4.17
CA ARG A 195 26.59 -4.11 -4.20
C ARG A 195 25.93 -4.84 -5.37
N GLN A 196 25.05 -4.18 -6.11
CA GLN A 196 24.51 -4.64 -7.40
C GLN A 196 24.94 -3.72 -8.55
N THR A 197 26.12 -3.11 -8.44
CA THR A 197 26.76 -2.28 -9.47
C THR A 197 25.95 -1.04 -9.89
N LEU A 198 24.99 -0.61 -9.08
CA LEU A 198 24.20 0.58 -9.35
C LEU A 198 24.76 1.78 -8.61
N ASP A 199 25.31 2.73 -9.37
CA ASP A 199 25.79 4.01 -8.83
C ASP A 199 24.64 5.00 -8.72
N ALA A 200 24.06 5.05 -7.52
CA ALA A 200 22.98 5.96 -7.17
C ALA A 200 23.49 7.05 -6.23
N SER A 201 22.77 8.17 -6.18
CA SER A 201 23.09 9.31 -5.32
C SER A 201 21.85 9.85 -4.65
N PHE A 202 22.05 10.43 -3.46
CA PHE A 202 20.99 11.16 -2.77
C PHE A 202 20.72 12.50 -3.47
N ARG A 203 19.45 12.80 -3.72
CA ARG A 203 18.98 14.06 -4.33
C ARG A 203 17.77 14.64 -3.61
N GLY A 204 17.71 15.97 -3.60
CA GLY A 204 16.66 16.71 -2.94
C GLY A 204 16.58 16.37 -1.45
N LYS A 205 15.36 16.14 -0.95
CA LYS A 205 15.09 15.84 0.47
C LYS A 205 15.04 14.34 0.77
N SER A 206 14.71 13.51 -0.21
CA SER A 206 14.31 12.11 0.02
C SER A 206 14.56 11.15 -1.14
N ASP A 207 15.17 11.61 -2.23
CA ASP A 207 15.17 10.85 -3.47
C ASP A 207 16.51 10.15 -3.66
N LEU A 208 16.47 8.93 -4.21
CA LEU A 208 17.66 8.31 -4.78
C LEU A 208 17.54 8.37 -6.29
N ALA A 209 18.61 8.82 -6.94
CA ALA A 209 18.67 9.02 -8.37
C ALA A 209 19.95 8.44 -8.97
N VAL A 210 19.85 7.97 -10.21
CA VAL A 210 20.98 7.52 -11.02
C VAL A 210 21.25 8.53 -12.13
N LEU A 211 22.47 8.51 -12.68
CA LEU A 211 22.79 9.29 -13.87
C LEU A 211 22.52 8.44 -15.12
N GLU A 212 21.59 8.87 -15.95
CA GLU A 212 21.22 8.20 -17.20
C GLU A 212 21.31 9.22 -18.34
N ASN A 213 22.16 8.97 -19.32
CA ASN A 213 22.39 9.88 -20.47
C ASN A 213 22.71 11.33 -20.05
N GLY A 214 23.50 11.49 -18.98
CA GLY A 214 23.88 12.79 -18.43
C GLY A 214 22.78 13.50 -17.62
N LEU A 215 21.64 12.83 -17.38
CA LEU A 215 20.53 13.37 -16.62
C LEU A 215 20.28 12.56 -15.34
N GLU A 216 20.02 13.26 -14.24
CA GLU A 216 19.67 12.64 -12.97
C GLU A 216 18.23 12.15 -13.04
N LYS A 217 18.02 10.85 -12.86
CA LYS A 217 16.69 10.23 -12.88
C LYS A 217 16.41 9.49 -11.58
N LYS A 218 15.25 9.78 -11.01
CA LYS A 218 14.80 9.22 -9.72
C LYS A 218 14.42 7.74 -9.88
N ILE A 219 14.94 6.90 -8.98
CA ILE A 219 14.62 5.47 -8.87
C ILE A 219 13.92 5.12 -7.55
N SER A 220 13.99 6.02 -6.56
CA SER A 220 13.44 5.81 -5.22
C SER A 220 12.90 7.10 -4.63
N GLY A 221 11.73 7.04 -4.01
CA GLY A 221 11.23 8.09 -3.11
C GLY A 221 11.16 7.56 -1.69
N ASN A 222 11.56 8.38 -0.71
CA ASN A 222 11.58 7.99 0.69
C ASN A 222 10.72 8.93 1.55
N ALA A 223 10.22 8.41 2.66
CA ALA A 223 9.53 9.21 3.65
C ALA A 223 9.65 8.56 5.03
N GLN A 224 9.40 9.33 6.07
CA GLN A 224 9.54 8.86 7.44
C GLN A 224 8.52 9.51 8.38
N PHE A 225 8.25 8.83 9.48
CA PHE A 225 7.49 9.36 10.61
C PHE A 225 8.08 8.86 11.93
N ARG A 226 7.65 9.43 13.05
CA ARG A 226 8.02 8.97 14.39
C ARG A 226 6.77 8.64 15.19
N LYS A 227 6.83 7.56 15.96
CA LYS A 227 5.71 7.10 16.79
C LYS A 227 6.24 6.32 17.98
N LYS A 228 5.78 6.66 19.20
CA LYS A 228 6.07 5.90 20.43
C LYS A 228 7.56 5.53 20.61
N GLY A 229 8.44 6.51 20.40
CA GLY A 229 9.89 6.30 20.55
C GLY A 229 10.56 5.60 19.37
N ALA A 230 9.84 5.25 18.30
CA ALA A 230 10.40 4.66 17.09
C ALA A 230 10.47 5.67 15.93
N VAL A 231 11.53 5.56 15.13
CA VAL A 231 11.60 6.10 13.77
C VAL A 231 11.18 5.01 12.80
N VAL A 232 10.26 5.35 11.89
CA VAL A 232 9.86 4.50 10.78
C VAL A 232 10.23 5.22 9.49
N HIS A 233 11.18 4.65 8.74
CA HIS A 233 11.63 5.18 7.45
C HIS A 233 11.33 4.17 6.37
N HIS A 234 10.57 4.56 5.36
CA HIS A 234 10.29 3.73 4.21
C HIS A 234 10.75 4.35 2.91
N GLY A 235 10.93 3.49 1.91
CA GLY A 235 11.18 3.91 0.55
C GLY A 235 10.64 2.92 -0.46
N THR A 236 10.61 3.38 -1.70
CA THR A 236 10.22 2.59 -2.87
C THR A 236 11.42 2.36 -3.78
N LEU A 237 11.38 1.32 -4.59
CA LEU A 237 12.26 1.14 -5.74
C LEU A 237 11.40 0.86 -6.97
N ILE A 238 11.66 1.58 -8.06
CA ILE A 238 11.00 1.38 -9.36
C ILE A 238 11.68 0.20 -10.06
N LEU A 239 11.00 -0.93 -10.16
CA LEU A 239 11.57 -2.15 -10.74
C LEU A 239 11.39 -2.23 -12.25
N LYS A 240 10.34 -1.60 -12.80
CA LYS A 240 9.97 -1.74 -14.22
C LYS A 240 9.57 -0.41 -14.85
N PRO A 241 9.86 -0.18 -16.14
CA PRO A 241 9.42 1.01 -16.86
C PRO A 241 7.90 1.18 -16.91
N SER A 242 7.13 0.08 -16.88
CA SER A 242 5.66 0.15 -16.92
C SER A 242 5.04 0.93 -15.75
N LEU A 243 5.72 1.01 -14.60
CA LEU A 243 5.26 1.85 -13.49
C LEU A 243 5.29 3.34 -13.86
N ILE A 244 6.25 3.77 -14.67
CA ILE A 244 6.43 5.16 -15.09
C ILE A 244 5.27 5.60 -15.99
N GLU A 245 4.82 4.70 -16.88
CA GLU A 245 3.65 4.92 -17.71
C GLU A 245 2.39 5.05 -16.85
N ARG A 246 2.23 4.21 -15.82
CA ARG A 246 1.12 4.32 -14.86
C ARG A 246 1.16 5.64 -14.10
N VAL A 247 2.33 6.07 -13.62
CA VAL A 247 2.47 7.37 -12.94
C VAL A 247 1.99 8.50 -13.83
N SER A 248 2.40 8.52 -15.10
CA SER A 248 2.00 9.55 -16.07
C SER A 248 0.50 9.54 -16.39
N LYS A 249 -0.15 8.37 -16.29
CA LYS A 249 -1.59 8.17 -16.54
C LYS A 249 -2.48 8.32 -15.31
N LEU A 250 -1.91 8.42 -14.11
CA LEU A 250 -2.66 8.46 -12.85
C LEU A 250 -2.48 9.76 -12.08
N LEU A 251 -1.29 10.36 -12.18
CA LEU A 251 -0.90 11.51 -11.38
C LEU A 251 -0.73 12.75 -12.25
N LYS A 252 -1.13 13.89 -11.68
CA LYS A 252 -0.78 15.22 -12.18
C LYS A 252 0.72 15.46 -12.04
N HIS A 253 1.20 16.55 -12.64
CA HIS A 253 2.50 17.09 -12.24
C HIS A 253 2.42 17.51 -10.77
N PRO A 254 3.40 17.15 -9.92
CA PRO A 254 3.30 17.42 -8.50
C PRO A 254 3.33 18.93 -8.22
N PRO A 255 2.60 19.42 -7.20
CA PRO A 255 2.59 20.85 -6.83
C PRO A 255 3.95 21.30 -6.27
N GLU A 256 4.67 20.39 -5.60
CA GLU A 256 6.03 20.61 -5.12
C GLU A 256 6.99 19.61 -5.77
N GLU A 257 8.12 20.10 -6.28
CA GLU A 257 9.17 19.27 -6.87
C GLU A 257 10.56 19.60 -6.31
N PRO A 258 11.49 18.62 -6.28
CA PRO A 258 12.87 18.90 -5.95
C PRO A 258 13.54 19.68 -7.09
N GLU A 259 14.48 20.57 -6.76
CA GLU A 259 15.15 21.48 -7.71
C GLU A 259 15.72 20.77 -8.96
N TYR A 260 16.31 19.58 -8.78
CA TYR A 260 16.91 18.81 -9.88
C TYR A 260 15.88 18.18 -10.85
N ARG A 261 14.58 18.22 -10.52
CA ARG A 261 13.52 17.81 -11.46
C ARG A 261 13.47 18.74 -12.67
N LYS A 262 13.68 20.04 -12.47
CA LYS A 262 13.69 21.07 -13.53
C LYS A 262 12.42 21.01 -14.40
N ASN A 263 11.25 20.88 -13.77
CA ASN A 263 9.94 20.79 -14.41
C ASN A 263 9.80 19.66 -15.45
N ARG A 264 10.67 18.63 -15.39
CA ARG A 264 10.57 17.46 -16.27
C ARG A 264 9.27 16.69 -16.01
N LYS A 265 8.70 16.16 -17.07
CA LYS A 265 7.56 15.21 -16.99
C LYS A 265 7.99 13.97 -16.22
N HIS A 266 7.02 13.22 -15.71
CA HIS A 266 7.29 11.96 -14.99
C HIS A 266 8.17 11.01 -15.81
N THR A 267 7.87 10.82 -17.09
CA THR A 267 8.65 9.97 -18.02
C THR A 267 10.12 10.37 -18.18
N ASP A 268 10.43 11.65 -17.98
CA ASP A 268 11.78 12.18 -18.18
C ASP A 268 12.54 12.33 -16.85
N PHE A 269 11.81 12.30 -15.72
CA PHE A 269 12.34 12.50 -14.38
C PHE A 269 12.59 11.21 -13.61
N VAL A 270 11.72 10.20 -13.75
CA VAL A 270 11.90 8.90 -13.10
C VAL A 270 12.47 7.87 -14.08
N THR A 271 13.15 6.86 -13.54
CA THR A 271 13.61 5.69 -14.31
C THR A 271 13.47 4.42 -13.45
N SER A 272 13.59 3.25 -14.08
CA SER A 272 13.57 1.97 -13.39
C SER A 272 14.98 1.44 -13.14
N LEU A 273 15.07 0.50 -12.21
CA LEU A 273 16.26 -0.30 -12.04
C LEU A 273 16.55 -1.16 -13.29
N PRO A 274 17.81 -1.58 -13.50
CA PRO A 274 18.19 -2.51 -14.56
C PRO A 274 17.41 -3.83 -14.50
N GLU A 275 17.22 -4.49 -15.65
CA GLU A 275 16.44 -5.73 -15.75
C GLU A 275 17.05 -6.90 -14.97
N ASP A 276 18.37 -6.91 -14.77
CA ASP A 276 19.12 -7.90 -14.01
C ASP A 276 19.15 -7.61 -12.49
N PHE A 277 18.51 -6.54 -12.03
CA PHE A 277 18.42 -6.20 -10.62
C PHE A 277 17.68 -7.29 -9.81
N SER A 278 18.36 -7.89 -8.84
CA SER A 278 17.78 -8.91 -7.98
C SER A 278 17.17 -8.31 -6.72
N THR A 279 15.84 -8.33 -6.63
CA THR A 279 15.11 -7.91 -5.42
C THR A 279 15.39 -8.79 -4.21
N VAL A 280 15.69 -10.08 -4.44
CA VAL A 280 16.07 -11.02 -3.37
C VAL A 280 17.44 -10.67 -2.83
N LYS A 281 18.43 -10.46 -3.71
CA LYS A 281 19.78 -10.04 -3.32
C LYS A 281 19.75 -8.69 -2.61
N PHE A 282 18.96 -7.73 -3.12
CA PHE A 282 18.77 -6.44 -2.47
C PHE A 282 18.26 -6.59 -1.02
N GLY A 283 17.23 -7.40 -0.80
CA GLY A 283 16.69 -7.61 0.55
C GLY A 283 17.70 -8.25 1.51
N GLN A 284 18.48 -9.21 1.03
CA GLN A 284 19.56 -9.86 1.79
C GLN A 284 20.67 -8.88 2.14
N ASP A 285 21.17 -8.15 1.13
CA ASP A 285 22.24 -7.17 1.29
C ASP A 285 21.80 -6.01 2.19
N LEU A 286 20.57 -5.50 2.04
CA LEU A 286 20.04 -4.44 2.89
C LEU A 286 19.94 -4.88 4.35
N SER A 287 19.51 -6.13 4.58
CA SER A 287 19.46 -6.70 5.92
C SER A 287 20.85 -6.83 6.54
N HIS A 288 21.86 -7.13 5.74
CA HIS A 288 23.24 -7.24 6.20
C HIS A 288 23.87 -5.88 6.47
N VAL A 289 23.82 -4.95 5.51
CA VAL A 289 24.28 -3.56 5.66
C VAL A 289 23.63 -2.89 6.88
N PHE A 290 22.32 -3.14 7.07
CA PHE A 290 21.63 -2.60 8.23
C PHE A 290 22.12 -3.21 9.55
N ALA A 291 22.34 -4.54 9.60
CA ALA A 291 22.92 -5.18 10.78
C ALA A 291 24.30 -4.61 11.13
N GLU A 292 25.19 -4.47 10.14
CA GLU A 292 26.54 -3.92 10.32
C GLU A 292 26.48 -2.51 10.89
N SER A 293 25.58 -1.66 10.37
CA SER A 293 25.39 -0.28 10.86
C SER A 293 24.87 -0.18 12.31
N LEU A 294 24.38 -1.30 12.86
CA LEU A 294 23.93 -1.46 14.24
C LEU A 294 24.97 -2.19 15.12
N GLY A 295 26.14 -2.53 14.58
CA GLY A 295 27.17 -3.33 15.27
C GLY A 295 26.77 -4.80 15.44
N LEU A 296 25.90 -5.31 14.57
CA LEU A 296 25.42 -6.70 14.60
C LEU A 296 25.97 -7.49 13.42
N SER A 297 26.22 -8.79 13.62
CA SER A 297 26.60 -9.70 12.52
C SER A 297 25.43 -10.05 11.60
N LYS A 298 24.20 -10.03 12.13
CA LYS A 298 22.96 -10.25 11.37
C LYS A 298 21.75 -9.65 12.08
N MET A 299 20.70 -9.37 11.31
CA MET A 299 19.38 -9.09 11.86
C MET A 299 18.73 -10.38 12.39
N GLY A 300 17.87 -10.26 13.39
CA GLY A 300 17.08 -11.38 13.89
C GLY A 300 16.10 -11.90 12.82
N SER A 301 15.92 -13.21 12.77
CA SER A 301 15.00 -13.88 11.84
C SER A 301 13.94 -14.73 12.55
N GLU A 302 14.01 -14.81 13.88
CA GLU A 302 13.11 -15.66 14.68
C GLU A 302 11.72 -15.05 14.78
N SER A 303 10.69 -15.88 14.64
CA SER A 303 9.29 -15.46 14.76
C SER A 303 8.90 -15.26 16.23
N ASP A 304 8.82 -14.01 16.68
CA ASP A 304 8.16 -13.67 17.94
C ASP A 304 6.64 -13.62 17.74
N LEU A 305 5.98 -14.73 18.06
CA LEU A 305 4.53 -14.86 17.92
C LEU A 305 3.75 -13.87 18.79
N ARG A 306 4.29 -13.44 19.93
CA ARG A 306 3.63 -12.45 20.79
C ARG A 306 3.66 -11.08 20.13
N PHE A 307 4.83 -10.67 19.64
CA PHE A 307 4.97 -9.42 18.90
C PHE A 307 4.11 -9.40 17.64
N GLN A 308 4.12 -10.48 16.86
CA GLN A 308 3.27 -10.60 15.68
C GLN A 308 1.79 -10.47 16.05
N LYS A 309 1.32 -11.17 17.09
CA LYS A 309 -0.07 -11.10 17.54
C LYS A 309 -0.48 -9.68 17.90
N VAL A 310 0.34 -8.95 18.67
CA VAL A 310 0.08 -7.56 19.06
C VAL A 310 0.04 -6.65 17.82
N VAL A 311 1.04 -6.76 16.94
CA VAL A 311 1.10 -5.98 15.69
C VAL A 311 -0.12 -6.24 14.80
N PHE A 312 -0.54 -7.49 14.63
CA PHE A 312 -1.70 -7.82 13.80
C PHE A 312 -3.03 -7.35 14.41
N GLN A 313 -3.17 -7.41 15.73
CA GLN A 313 -4.35 -6.87 16.41
C GLN A 313 -4.43 -5.35 16.23
N GLU A 314 -3.33 -4.63 16.46
CA GLU A 314 -3.24 -3.19 16.24
C GLU A 314 -3.48 -2.82 14.77
N ALA A 315 -2.89 -3.56 13.83
CA ALA A 315 -3.05 -3.31 12.40
C ALA A 315 -4.51 -3.47 11.93
N LYS A 316 -5.27 -4.41 12.50
CA LYS A 316 -6.71 -4.54 12.22
C LYS A 316 -7.47 -3.31 12.70
N LEU A 317 -7.22 -2.87 13.92
CA LEU A 317 -7.85 -1.67 14.48
C LEU A 317 -7.50 -0.42 13.67
N LEU A 318 -6.23 -0.23 13.29
CA LEU A 318 -5.80 0.88 12.44
C LEU A 318 -6.41 0.80 11.04
N PHE A 319 -6.55 -0.40 10.48
CA PHE A 319 -7.19 -0.57 9.19
C PHE A 319 -8.67 -0.13 9.23
N GLU A 320 -9.44 -0.64 10.19
CA GLU A 320 -10.86 -0.35 10.33
C GLU A 320 -11.13 1.11 10.71
N ASN A 321 -10.34 1.66 11.64
CA ASN A 321 -10.61 2.98 12.23
C ASN A 321 -9.85 4.13 11.58
N LYS A 322 -8.92 3.85 10.64
CA LYS A 322 -8.09 4.89 10.01
C LYS A 322 -7.82 4.62 8.53
N TYR A 323 -7.08 3.57 8.18
CA TYR A 323 -6.58 3.42 6.81
C TYR A 323 -7.63 3.02 5.76
N SER A 324 -8.80 2.53 6.18
CA SER A 324 -9.95 2.30 5.30
C SER A 324 -10.95 3.46 5.28
N ARG A 325 -10.74 4.49 6.09
CA ARG A 325 -11.70 5.57 6.29
C ARG A 325 -11.50 6.70 5.28
N MET A 326 -12.60 7.15 4.68
CA MET A 326 -12.57 8.23 3.70
C MET A 326 -12.13 9.57 4.31
N ASP A 327 -12.56 9.84 5.55
CA ASP A 327 -12.15 11.02 6.33
C ASP A 327 -10.62 11.10 6.46
N PHE A 328 -9.94 9.98 6.71
CA PHE A 328 -8.49 9.93 6.75
C PHE A 328 -7.86 9.96 5.35
N ILE A 329 -8.43 9.25 4.37
CA ILE A 329 -7.89 9.19 3.00
C ILE A 329 -7.94 10.55 2.31
N PHE A 330 -9.03 11.30 2.43
CA PHE A 330 -9.19 12.60 1.76
C PHE A 330 -8.94 13.80 2.67
N ARG A 331 -9.00 13.62 3.99
CA ARG A 331 -8.90 14.72 4.97
C ARG A 331 -10.02 15.75 4.82
N ASP A 332 -11.22 15.26 4.51
CA ASP A 332 -12.47 16.03 4.42
C ASP A 332 -13.18 16.16 5.78
#